data_AF-A0A1C5W417-F1
#
_entry.id   AF-A0A1C5W417-F1
#
_cell.length_a   1.000
_cell.length_b   1.000
_cell.length_c   1.000
_cell.angle_alpha   90.00
_cell.angle_beta   90.00
_cell.angle_gamma   90.00
#
_symmetry.space_group_name_H-M   'P 1'
#
loop_
_entity.id
_entity.type
_entity.pdbx_description
1 polymer ?
#
loop_
_entity_poly.entity_id
_entity_poly.type
_entity_poly.pdbx_seq_one_letter_code
_entity_poly.pdbx_strand_id
1 'polypeptide(L)'
;MGTNFYLMSRNKKLMREHFAVETEYDIKDIEYAIVDEPYLGYEIHLNKLSWGWRPLFQRHKTINTFKELEEFCLKNKSVISIYDEYGRRYTWKQYFERVYEHSQQKKEPRKWIYDIDSVFPNCGPRLQNVSCTEQEAEIYIPFCHREYNEKEKLVKERFHVHERLWCKERYWEDPDYPFDWTEGEFC
;
A
#
# COMPACT_ATOMS: atom_id res chain seq x y z
N MET A 1 7.36 8.83 -7.63
CA MET A 1 8.23 7.84 -6.96
C MET A 1 7.46 7.26 -5.81
N GLY A 2 7.51 5.94 -5.66
CA GLY A 2 6.97 5.25 -4.48
C GLY A 2 8.11 4.77 -3.59
N THR A 3 7.80 4.37 -2.37
CA THR A 3 8.75 3.69 -1.47
C THR A 3 8.04 2.54 -0.78
N ASN A 4 8.57 1.32 -0.94
CA ASN A 4 8.11 0.15 -0.20
C ASN A 4 8.83 0.04 1.15
N PHE A 5 8.11 -0.47 2.15
CA PHE A 5 8.65 -0.78 3.47
C PHE A 5 8.42 -2.24 3.81
N TYR A 6 9.38 -2.79 4.54
CA TYR A 6 9.46 -4.20 4.85
C TYR A 6 9.77 -4.40 6.33
N LEU A 7 9.13 -5.41 6.92
CA LEU A 7 9.45 -5.93 8.24
C LEU A 7 10.38 -7.11 8.11
N MET A 8 11.49 -7.09 8.84
CA MET A 8 12.47 -8.16 8.82
C MET A 8 12.75 -8.74 10.19
N SER A 9 12.95 -10.05 10.24
CA SER A 9 13.38 -10.76 11.45
C SER A 9 14.22 -12.00 11.12
N ARG A 10 15.11 -12.38 12.04
CA ARG A 10 15.78 -13.69 12.02
C ARG A 10 15.00 -14.77 12.78
N ASN A 11 13.94 -14.39 13.49
CA ASN A 11 13.19 -15.30 14.35
C ASN A 11 12.19 -16.12 13.53
N LYS A 12 12.62 -17.31 13.08
CA LYS A 12 11.80 -18.26 12.33
C LYS A 12 10.47 -18.61 13.02
N LYS A 13 10.48 -18.79 14.35
CA LYS A 13 9.30 -19.18 15.11
C LYS A 13 8.24 -18.08 15.06
N LEU A 14 8.66 -16.84 15.33
CA LEU A 14 7.78 -15.66 15.27
C LEU A 14 7.16 -15.50 13.87
N MET A 15 7.98 -15.63 12.81
CA MET A 15 7.51 -15.43 11.43
C MET A 15 6.51 -16.50 11.02
N ARG A 16 6.71 -17.75 11.43
CA ARG A 16 5.78 -18.84 11.14
C ARG A 16 4.47 -18.73 11.91
N GLU A 17 4.53 -18.33 13.18
CA GLU A 17 3.34 -18.19 14.03
C GLU A 17 2.40 -17.08 13.54
N HIS A 18 2.95 -15.99 12.99
CA HIS A 18 2.17 -14.81 12.60
C HIS A 18 1.90 -14.68 11.09
N PHE A 19 2.79 -15.22 10.25
CA PHE A 19 2.80 -14.96 8.81
C PHE A 19 2.86 -16.23 7.96
N ALA A 20 2.62 -17.40 8.56
CA ALA A 20 2.45 -18.65 7.81
C ALA A 20 1.27 -19.47 8.33
N VAL A 21 0.73 -20.32 7.47
CA VAL A 21 -0.23 -21.36 7.86
C VAL A 21 0.46 -22.71 7.80
N GLU A 22 0.76 -23.26 8.97
CA GLU A 22 1.30 -24.61 9.12
C GLU A 22 0.15 -25.62 9.24
N THR A 23 0.26 -26.73 8.50
CA THR A 23 -0.56 -27.93 8.66
C THR A 23 0.32 -29.05 9.22
N GLU A 24 -0.28 -30.17 9.65
CA GLU A 24 0.47 -31.32 10.19
C GLU A 24 1.60 -31.84 9.27
N TYR A 25 1.50 -31.60 7.95
CA TYR A 25 2.40 -32.16 6.94
C TYR A 25 3.12 -31.12 6.09
N ASP A 26 2.67 -29.85 6.06
CA ASP A 26 3.25 -28.83 5.16
C ASP A 26 2.91 -27.39 5.55
N ILE A 27 3.64 -26.42 5.00
CA ILE A 27 3.37 -24.98 5.12
C ILE A 27 2.65 -24.53 3.84
N LYS A 28 1.36 -24.22 3.94
CA LYS A 28 0.51 -24.01 2.75
C LYS A 28 0.53 -22.58 2.21
N ASP A 29 0.84 -21.61 3.04
CA ASP A 29 0.63 -20.21 2.69
C ASP A 29 1.53 -19.32 3.56
N ILE A 30 2.53 -18.71 2.92
CA ILE A 30 3.65 -17.99 3.53
C ILE A 30 3.60 -16.54 3.05
N GLU A 31 3.52 -15.60 3.98
CA GLU A 31 3.48 -14.16 3.69
C GLU A 31 4.88 -13.50 3.81
N TYR A 32 5.93 -14.30 4.03
CA TYR A 32 7.32 -13.84 4.11
C TYR A 32 8.21 -14.43 3.01
N ALA A 33 9.18 -13.65 2.55
CA ALA A 33 10.27 -14.11 1.69
C ALA A 33 11.53 -14.37 2.54
N ILE A 34 12.37 -15.31 2.10
CA ILE A 34 13.73 -15.44 2.64
C ILE A 34 14.65 -14.59 1.76
N VAL A 35 15.27 -13.59 2.35
CA VAL A 35 16.15 -12.64 1.66
C VAL A 35 17.50 -12.59 2.34
N ASP A 36 18.54 -12.17 1.62
CA ASP A 36 19.91 -11.99 2.13
C ASP A 36 20.31 -10.51 2.31
N GLU A 37 19.54 -9.57 1.76
CA GLU A 37 19.69 -8.13 1.97
C GLU A 37 18.60 -7.56 2.88
N PRO A 38 18.92 -6.66 3.83
CA PRO A 38 20.26 -6.24 4.25
C PRO A 38 20.96 -7.30 5.12
N TYR A 39 20.28 -8.39 5.47
CA TYR A 39 20.87 -9.58 6.10
C TYR A 39 20.01 -10.82 5.84
N LEU A 40 20.63 -12.01 5.93
CA LEU A 40 19.90 -13.28 5.84
C LEU A 40 18.81 -13.40 6.91
N GLY A 41 17.55 -13.34 6.46
CA GLY A 41 16.39 -13.31 7.32
C GLY A 41 15.09 -13.54 6.57
N TYR A 42 14.00 -13.35 7.30
CA TYR A 42 12.65 -13.38 6.76
C TYR A 42 12.17 -11.94 6.58
N GLU A 43 11.63 -11.62 5.42
CA GLU A 43 11.12 -10.31 5.03
C GLU A 43 9.63 -10.40 4.75
N ILE A 44 8.87 -9.41 5.20
CA ILE A 44 7.45 -9.25 4.94
C ILE A 44 7.23 -7.84 4.41
N HIS A 45 6.53 -7.70 3.29
CA HIS A 45 6.12 -6.40 2.79
C HIS A 45 5.04 -5.81 3.70
N LEU A 46 5.27 -4.58 4.20
CA LEU A 46 4.31 -3.89 5.06
C LEU A 46 3.38 -2.98 4.26
N ASN A 47 3.98 -2.01 3.55
CA ASN A 47 3.22 -0.94 2.92
C ASN A 47 4.02 -0.26 1.81
N LYS A 48 3.32 0.44 0.94
CA LYS A 48 3.87 1.30 -0.11
C LYS A 48 3.41 2.74 0.11
N LEU A 49 4.35 3.68 0.04
CA LEU A 49 4.08 5.10 -0.01
C LEU A 49 4.21 5.56 -1.46
N SER A 50 3.10 5.88 -2.12
CA SER A 50 3.10 6.43 -3.48
C SER A 50 2.73 7.91 -3.44
N TRP A 51 3.47 8.75 -4.16
CA TRP A 51 3.12 10.17 -4.25
C TRP A 51 1.73 10.35 -4.87
N GLY A 52 0.91 11.20 -4.25
CA GLY A 52 -0.48 11.41 -4.66
C GLY A 52 -1.47 10.44 -4.01
N TRP A 53 -1.00 9.41 -3.29
CA TRP A 53 -1.83 8.38 -2.68
C TRP A 53 -1.66 8.35 -1.17
N ARG A 54 -2.72 7.93 -0.47
CA ARG A 54 -2.59 7.55 0.95
C ARG A 54 -1.62 6.38 1.10
N PRO A 55 -0.99 6.21 2.27
CA PRO A 55 -0.25 4.99 2.56
C PRO A 55 -1.13 3.75 2.35
N LEU A 56 -0.62 2.77 1.60
CA LEU A 56 -1.33 1.53 1.33
C LEU A 56 -0.59 0.36 1.99
N PHE A 57 -1.27 -0.34 2.90
CA PHE A 57 -0.76 -1.46 3.68
C PHE A 57 -1.20 -2.80 3.08
N GLN A 58 -0.32 -3.81 3.18
CA GLN A 58 -0.67 -5.19 2.89
C GLN A 58 -1.42 -5.78 4.07
N ARG A 59 -2.54 -6.44 3.83
CA ARG A 59 -3.17 -7.27 4.84
C ARG A 59 -2.34 -8.51 5.10
N HIS A 60 -2.11 -8.78 6.38
CA HIS A 60 -1.53 -10.04 6.84
C HIS A 60 -2.59 -10.82 7.62
N LYS A 61 -2.45 -12.14 7.73
CA LYS A 61 -3.41 -12.99 8.46
C LYS A 61 -3.72 -12.51 9.87
N THR A 62 -2.68 -12.11 10.61
CA THR A 62 -2.82 -11.71 12.02
C THR A 62 -2.88 -10.19 12.22
N ILE A 63 -2.77 -9.40 11.14
CA ILE A 63 -2.67 -7.93 11.23
C ILE A 63 -3.55 -7.32 10.14
N ASN A 64 -4.63 -6.69 10.56
CA ASN A 64 -5.64 -6.07 9.69
C ASN A 64 -5.79 -4.56 9.94
N THR A 65 -5.19 -4.03 11.00
CA THR A 65 -5.23 -2.61 11.35
C THR A 65 -3.84 -2.11 11.72
N PHE A 66 -3.64 -0.80 11.59
CA PHE A 66 -2.35 -0.19 11.90
C PHE A 66 -2.02 -0.29 13.39
N LYS A 67 -3.04 -0.27 14.25
CA LYS A 67 -2.90 -0.48 15.69
C LYS A 67 -2.40 -1.89 16.03
N GLU A 68 -2.94 -2.92 15.39
CA GLU A 68 -2.43 -4.30 15.55
C GLU A 68 -0.96 -4.40 15.09
N LEU A 69 -0.61 -3.73 13.99
CA LEU A 69 0.78 -3.66 13.52
C LEU A 69 1.69 -2.97 14.54
N GLU A 70 1.23 -1.87 15.13
CA GLU A 70 1.96 -1.15 16.18
C GLU A 70 2.21 -2.04 17.40
N GLU A 71 1.16 -2.67 17.93
CA GLU A 71 1.26 -3.56 19.08
C GLU A 71 2.23 -4.72 18.80
N PHE A 72 2.13 -5.33 17.62
CA PHE A 72 3.05 -6.38 17.18
C PHE A 72 4.50 -5.87 17.15
N CYS A 73 4.73 -4.69 16.60
CA CYS A 73 6.07 -4.14 16.44
C CYS A 73 6.71 -3.75 17.78
N LEU A 74 5.93 -3.13 18.68
CA LEU A 74 6.40 -2.74 20.00
C LEU A 74 6.70 -3.94 20.89
N LYS A 75 5.85 -4.99 20.83
CA LYS A 75 6.05 -6.24 21.58
C LYS A 75 7.33 -6.96 21.15
N ASN A 76 7.65 -6.93 19.85
CA ASN A 76 8.76 -7.67 19.26
C ASN A 76 9.97 -6.79 18.90
N LYS A 77 10.07 -5.58 19.43
CA LYS A 77 11.06 -4.55 19.04
C LYS A 77 12.53 -4.98 19.05
N SER A 78 12.89 -6.01 19.81
CA SER A 78 14.26 -6.53 19.91
C SER A 78 14.62 -7.52 18.79
N VAL A 79 13.62 -8.11 18.14
CA VAL A 79 13.80 -9.17 17.14
C VAL A 79 13.34 -8.78 15.74
N ILE A 80 12.58 -7.69 15.62
CA ILE A 80 12.16 -7.15 14.32
C ILE A 80 12.94 -5.87 13.98
N SER A 81 12.99 -5.56 12.69
CA SER A 81 13.50 -4.29 12.19
C SER A 81 12.71 -3.90 10.95
N ILE A 82 12.50 -2.60 10.75
CA ILE A 82 11.81 -2.07 9.58
C ILE A 82 12.84 -1.47 8.63
N TYR A 83 12.73 -1.81 7.35
CA TYR A 83 13.57 -1.30 6.28
C TYR A 83 12.72 -0.70 5.18
N ASP A 84 13.24 0.30 4.46
CA ASP A 84 12.70 0.66 3.14
C ASP A 84 13.38 -0.18 2.04
N GLU A 85 12.83 -0.11 0.82
CA GLU A 85 13.37 -0.79 -0.37
C GLU A 85 14.82 -0.42 -0.72
N TYR A 86 15.37 0.64 -0.12
CA TYR A 86 16.75 1.08 -0.30
C TYR A 86 17.68 0.60 0.84
N GLY A 87 17.18 -0.26 1.73
CA GLY A 87 17.94 -0.85 2.84
C GLY A 87 18.15 0.07 4.04
N ARG A 88 17.45 1.22 4.11
CA ARG A 88 17.55 2.12 5.26
C ARG A 88 16.72 1.58 6.42
N ARG A 89 17.35 1.46 7.59
CA ARG A 89 16.68 0.99 8.81
C ARG A 89 15.91 2.11 9.51
N TYR A 90 14.70 1.81 9.98
CA TYR A 90 13.85 2.71 10.75
C TYR A 90 13.57 2.16 12.16
N THR A 91 13.53 3.06 13.14
CA THR A 91 12.83 2.77 14.40
C THR A 91 11.32 2.85 14.19
N TRP A 92 10.51 2.21 15.05
CA TRP A 92 9.06 2.30 14.98
C TRP A 92 8.56 3.75 14.91
N LYS A 93 9.11 4.62 15.78
CA LYS A 93 8.76 6.04 15.81
C LYS A 93 9.05 6.74 14.48
N GLN A 94 10.24 6.54 13.91
CA GLN A 94 10.61 7.14 12.62
C GLN A 94 9.74 6.63 11.48
N TYR A 95 9.44 5.33 11.48
CA TYR A 95 8.56 4.71 10.49
C TYR A 95 7.14 5.29 10.58
N PHE A 96 6.57 5.34 11.79
CA PHE A 96 5.26 5.93 12.03
C PHE A 96 5.19 7.38 11.60
N GLU A 97 6.14 8.22 12.04
CA GLU A 97 6.21 9.63 11.63
C GLU A 97 6.27 9.76 10.11
N ARG A 98 7.09 8.96 9.44
CA ARG A 98 7.22 8.96 7.98
C ARG A 98 5.91 8.62 7.26
N VAL A 99 5.24 7.55 7.69
CA VAL A 99 3.97 7.11 7.09
C VAL A 99 2.85 8.11 7.38
N TYR A 100 2.78 8.61 8.61
CA TYR A 100 1.75 9.56 9.02
C TYR A 100 1.93 10.91 8.34
N GLU A 101 3.15 11.45 8.24
CA GLU A 101 3.41 12.67 7.47
C GLU A 101 3.01 12.54 6.00
N HIS A 102 3.22 11.36 5.40
CA HIS A 102 2.82 11.09 4.02
C HIS A 102 1.29 11.13 3.84
N SER A 103 0.52 10.67 4.82
CA SER A 103 -0.95 10.73 4.76
C SER A 103 -1.51 12.14 4.98
N GLN A 104 -0.76 13.04 5.61
CA GLN A 104 -1.15 14.43 5.86
C GLN A 104 -0.84 15.38 4.68
N GLN A 105 -0.56 14.86 3.49
CA GLN A 105 -0.40 15.69 2.30
C GLN A 105 -1.63 16.59 2.08
N LYS A 106 -1.37 17.83 1.66
CA LYS A 106 -2.42 18.83 1.46
C LYS A 106 -3.44 18.30 0.45
N LYS A 107 -4.72 18.51 0.75
CA LYS A 107 -5.79 18.15 -0.17
C LYS A 107 -5.68 18.96 -1.46
N GLU A 108 -5.61 18.26 -2.59
CA GLU A 108 -5.59 18.89 -3.92
C GLU A 108 -6.74 18.34 -4.78
N PRO A 109 -7.60 19.21 -5.32
CA PRO A 109 -8.73 18.79 -6.13
C PRO A 109 -8.29 18.29 -7.51
N ARG A 110 -8.85 17.15 -7.92
CA ARG A 110 -8.58 16.50 -9.20
C ARG A 110 -9.89 16.17 -9.91
N LYS A 111 -9.87 16.23 -11.23
CA LYS A 111 -10.97 15.79 -12.09
C LYS A 111 -10.49 14.77 -13.10
N TRP A 112 -11.39 13.90 -13.53
CA TRP A 112 -11.09 12.91 -14.55
C TRP A 112 -11.30 13.46 -15.95
N ILE A 113 -10.32 13.22 -16.81
CA ILE A 113 -10.42 13.49 -18.25
C ILE A 113 -10.05 12.23 -19.03
N TYR A 114 -10.55 12.12 -20.25
CA TYR A 114 -10.14 11.09 -21.20
C TYR A 114 -9.53 11.79 -22.42
N ASP A 115 -8.20 11.84 -22.45
CA ASP A 115 -7.45 12.59 -23.46
C ASP A 115 -6.06 11.98 -23.69
N ILE A 116 -5.35 12.44 -24.71
CA ILE A 116 -3.97 12.04 -25.00
C ILE A 116 -3.06 12.59 -23.90
N ASP A 117 -2.29 11.70 -23.29
CA ASP A 117 -1.30 12.08 -22.28
C ASP A 117 -0.20 12.91 -22.94
N SER A 118 -0.07 14.17 -22.52
CA SER A 118 0.98 15.08 -23.02
C SER A 118 2.40 14.59 -22.71
N VAL A 119 2.57 13.77 -21.66
CA VAL A 119 3.83 13.15 -21.27
C VAL A 119 4.09 11.88 -22.10
N PHE A 120 3.04 11.16 -22.48
CA PHE A 120 3.12 9.92 -23.26
C PHE A 120 2.22 9.96 -24.50
N PRO A 121 2.50 10.82 -25.49
CA PRO A 121 1.59 11.08 -26.61
C PRO A 121 1.38 9.85 -27.51
N ASN A 122 2.32 8.91 -27.52
CA ASN A 122 2.27 7.69 -28.33
C ASN A 122 1.31 6.61 -27.78
N CYS A 123 0.75 6.82 -26.59
CA CYS A 123 -0.05 5.82 -25.88
C CYS A 123 -1.56 5.89 -26.16
N GLY A 124 -1.99 6.81 -27.04
CA GLY A 124 -3.40 7.09 -27.31
C GLY A 124 -4.11 7.82 -26.16
N PRO A 125 -5.41 8.16 -26.32
CA PRO A 125 -6.19 8.74 -25.24
C PRO A 125 -6.35 7.73 -24.10
N ARG A 126 -6.16 8.21 -22.87
CA ARG A 126 -6.28 7.42 -21.64
C ARG A 126 -6.98 8.22 -20.58
N LEU A 127 -7.52 7.50 -19.61
CA LEU A 127 -8.14 8.11 -18.45
C LEU A 127 -7.07 8.70 -17.53
N GLN A 128 -7.19 9.99 -17.22
CA GLN A 128 -6.19 10.75 -16.46
C GLN A 128 -6.84 11.61 -15.39
N ASN A 129 -6.10 11.86 -14.30
CA ASN A 129 -6.45 12.85 -13.29
C ASN A 129 -5.65 14.13 -13.52
N VAL A 130 -6.34 15.26 -13.66
CA VAL A 130 -5.72 16.58 -13.82
C VAL A 130 -6.10 17.52 -12.68
N SER A 131 -5.23 18.48 -12.38
CA SER A 131 -5.53 19.54 -11.42
C SER A 131 -6.76 20.33 -11.87
N CYS A 132 -7.62 20.70 -10.93
CA CYS A 132 -8.82 21.48 -11.22
C CYS A 132 -9.13 22.47 -10.10
N THR A 133 -10.25 23.18 -10.21
CA THR A 133 -10.76 24.00 -9.11
C THR A 133 -11.58 23.14 -8.15
N GLU A 134 -11.77 23.60 -6.91
CA GLU A 134 -12.60 22.91 -5.90
C GLU A 134 -14.04 22.63 -6.40
N GLN A 135 -14.58 23.47 -7.29
CA GLN A 135 -15.93 23.32 -7.83
C GLN A 135 -16.04 22.19 -8.86
N GLU A 136 -14.94 21.87 -9.53
CA GLU A 136 -14.86 20.81 -10.54
C GLU A 136 -14.32 19.49 -9.97
N ALA A 137 -13.99 19.49 -8.67
CA ALA A 137 -13.29 18.38 -8.03
C ALA A 137 -14.15 17.11 -8.02
N GLU A 138 -13.66 16.07 -8.68
CA GLU A 138 -14.26 14.75 -8.67
C GLU A 138 -13.60 13.85 -7.61
N ILE A 139 -12.34 14.10 -7.26
CA ILE A 139 -11.57 13.34 -6.26
C ILE A 139 -10.43 14.21 -5.70
N TYR A 140 -9.86 13.85 -4.55
CA TYR A 140 -8.80 14.61 -3.89
C TYR A 140 -7.54 13.76 -3.64
N ILE A 141 -6.38 14.37 -3.84
CA ILE A 141 -5.09 13.84 -3.34
C ILE A 141 -4.96 14.18 -1.83
N PRO A 142 -4.34 13.34 -0.98
CA PRO A 142 -3.92 11.98 -1.26
C PRO A 142 -5.12 11.08 -1.52
N PHE A 143 -5.08 10.36 -2.65
CA PHE A 143 -6.16 9.50 -3.09
C PHE A 143 -6.37 8.37 -2.09
N CYS A 144 -7.64 8.17 -1.70
CA CYS A 144 -8.09 6.94 -1.05
C CYS A 144 -8.26 5.86 -2.13
N HIS A 145 -7.63 4.70 -1.95
CA HIS A 145 -7.62 3.63 -2.96
C HIS A 145 -9.02 3.08 -3.24
N ARG A 146 -9.84 2.94 -2.19
CA ARG A 146 -11.23 2.52 -2.32
C ARG A 146 -12.04 3.51 -3.15
N GLU A 147 -12.01 4.79 -2.75
CA GLU A 147 -12.74 5.86 -3.43
C GLU A 147 -12.29 6.02 -4.88
N TYR A 148 -10.97 5.94 -5.13
CA TYR A 148 -10.41 6.02 -6.46
C TYR A 148 -10.94 4.88 -7.34
N ASN A 149 -10.89 3.63 -6.87
CA ASN A 149 -11.35 2.47 -7.63
C ASN A 149 -12.87 2.54 -7.93
N GLU A 150 -13.67 3.04 -6.99
CA GLU A 150 -15.11 3.25 -7.19
C GLU A 150 -15.38 4.35 -8.23
N LYS A 151 -14.71 5.50 -8.10
CA LYS A 151 -14.88 6.63 -9.04
C LYS A 151 -14.34 6.30 -10.43
N GLU A 152 -13.21 5.61 -10.52
CA GLU A 152 -12.63 5.20 -11.79
C GLU A 152 -13.61 4.33 -12.58
N LYS A 153 -14.33 3.40 -11.93
CA LYS A 153 -15.36 2.59 -12.61
C LYS A 153 -16.48 3.44 -13.20
N LEU A 154 -17.04 4.36 -12.41
CA LEU A 154 -18.10 5.26 -12.88
C LEU A 154 -17.64 6.14 -14.04
N VAL A 155 -16.39 6.59 -13.97
CA VAL A 155 -15.78 7.44 -14.98
C VAL A 155 -15.47 6.66 -16.27
N LYS A 156 -15.00 5.41 -16.16
CA LYS A 156 -14.82 4.51 -17.30
C LYS A 156 -16.14 4.26 -18.01
N GLU A 157 -17.23 4.07 -17.27
CA GLU A 157 -18.57 3.98 -17.82
C GLU A 157 -18.99 5.28 -18.53
N ARG A 158 -18.77 6.44 -17.89
CA ARG A 158 -19.06 7.78 -18.44
C ARG A 158 -18.33 8.06 -19.77
N PHE A 159 -17.08 7.62 -19.90
CA PHE A 159 -16.26 7.82 -21.09
C PHE A 159 -16.29 6.63 -22.07
N HIS A 160 -17.11 5.60 -21.82
CA HIS A 160 -17.20 4.39 -22.63
C HIS A 160 -15.85 3.67 -22.84
N VAL A 161 -15.03 3.63 -21.79
CA VAL A 161 -13.72 2.96 -21.79
C VAL A 161 -13.89 1.52 -21.30
N HIS A 162 -13.75 0.56 -22.22
CA HIS A 162 -13.90 -0.87 -21.92
C HIS A 162 -12.55 -1.56 -21.75
N GLU A 163 -11.89 -1.35 -20.61
CA GLU A 163 -10.69 -2.10 -20.25
C GLU A 163 -11.02 -3.32 -19.38
N ARG A 164 -10.28 -4.43 -19.59
CA ARG A 164 -10.38 -5.61 -18.71
C ARG A 164 -9.78 -5.25 -17.34
N LEU A 165 -10.59 -5.36 -16.29
CA LEU A 165 -10.10 -5.33 -14.91
C LEU A 165 -9.31 -6.61 -14.65
N TRP A 166 -7.98 -6.51 -14.61
CA TRP A 166 -7.10 -7.66 -14.42
C TRP A 166 -7.04 -8.19 -12.99
N CYS A 167 -7.54 -7.44 -11.99
CA CYS A 167 -7.67 -7.96 -10.64
C CYS A 167 -8.79 -7.26 -9.86
N LYS A 168 -9.47 -7.99 -8.97
CA LYS A 168 -10.41 -7.43 -7.99
C LYS A 168 -9.65 -7.14 -6.70
N GLU A 169 -8.69 -6.22 -6.75
CA GLU A 169 -8.05 -5.75 -5.53
C GLU A 169 -9.13 -5.13 -4.63
N ARG A 170 -9.19 -5.62 -3.40
CA ARG A 170 -10.13 -5.15 -2.39
C ARG A 170 -9.40 -4.18 -1.49
N TYR A 171 -9.92 -2.97 -1.44
CA TYR A 171 -9.38 -1.89 -0.62
C TYR A 171 -10.36 -1.54 0.51
N TRP A 172 -9.82 -1.27 1.70
CA TRP A 172 -10.56 -0.69 2.82
C TRP A 172 -9.71 0.34 3.55
N GLU A 173 -10.39 1.22 4.29
CA GLU A 173 -9.75 2.26 5.10
C GLU A 173 -9.46 1.71 6.49
N ASP A 174 -8.33 2.13 7.05
CA ASP A 174 -8.00 1.89 8.45
C ASP A 174 -8.99 2.65 9.35
N PRO A 175 -9.46 2.06 10.47
CA PRO A 175 -10.45 2.71 11.33
C PRO A 175 -9.90 3.93 12.08
N ASP A 176 -8.61 3.95 12.41
CA ASP A 176 -8.01 4.94 13.32
C ASP A 176 -7.12 5.95 12.57
N TYR A 177 -6.63 5.57 11.39
CA TYR A 177 -5.66 6.37 10.63
C TYR A 177 -6.12 6.61 9.18
N PRO A 178 -5.68 7.70 8.52
CA PRO A 178 -5.94 7.94 7.11
C PRO A 178 -5.02 7.07 6.21
N PHE A 179 -5.03 5.76 6.46
CA PHE A 179 -4.29 4.73 5.74
C PHE A 179 -5.27 3.78 5.08
N ASP A 180 -4.85 3.20 3.97
CA ASP A 180 -5.66 2.21 3.25
C ASP A 180 -4.99 0.84 3.34
N TRP A 181 -5.76 -0.22 3.14
CA TRP A 181 -5.31 -1.61 3.17
C TRP A 181 -5.75 -2.36 1.92
N THR A 182 -5.01 -3.42 1.55
CA THR A 182 -5.33 -4.31 0.43
C THR A 182 -5.06 -5.79 0.73
N GLU A 183 -5.79 -6.70 0.08
CA GLU A 183 -5.56 -8.16 0.17
C GLU A 183 -4.50 -8.68 -0.83
N GLY A 184 -3.98 -7.83 -1.73
CA GLY A 184 -3.05 -8.23 -2.79
C GLY A 184 -1.58 -7.89 -2.49
N GLU A 185 -0.66 -8.64 -3.12
CA GLU A 185 0.76 -8.26 -3.20
C GLU A 185 0.93 -7.03 -4.10
N PHE A 186 1.80 -6.11 -3.68
CA PHE A 186 2.14 -4.95 -4.49
C PHE A 186 3.05 -5.36 -5.65
N CYS A 187 2.73 -4.89 -6.86
CA CYS A 187 3.72 -4.79 -7.94
C CYS A 187 4.52 -3.48 -7.85
#